data_AF-A0A944VXY1-F1
#
_entry.id   AF-A0A944VXY1-F1
#
_cell.length_a   1.000
_cell.length_b   1.000
_cell.length_c   1.000
_cell.angle_alpha   90.00
_cell.angle_beta   90.00
_cell.angle_gamma   90.00
#
_symmetry.space_group_name_H-M   'P 1'
#
loop_
_entity.id
_entity.type
_entity.pdbx_description
1 polymer ?
#
loop_
_entity_poly.entity_id
_entity_poly.type
_entity_poly.pdbx_seq_one_letter_code
_entity_poly.pdbx_strand_id
1 'polypeptide(L)'
;MTIPLAYRGLLAGTLIGFVRALSEFGATIVVAGNIPGKTQTLPLGIFTRIQAGDDSAAVRLVIVSVALAVITLVVHDLLLRRGGLSGRRHRAGFGA
;
A
#
# COMPACT_ATOMS: atom_id res chain seq x y z
N MET A 1 25.79 13.23 -10.28
CA MET A 1 25.91 11.88 -9.66
C MET A 1 25.17 11.87 -8.32
N THR A 2 23.83 11.99 -8.32
CA THR A 2 23.05 12.17 -7.07
C THR A 2 21.78 11.31 -7.04
N ILE A 3 21.35 10.80 -8.20
CA ILE A 3 20.16 9.96 -8.37
C ILE A 3 20.19 8.71 -7.46
N PRO A 4 21.30 7.96 -7.30
CA PRO A 4 21.33 6.75 -6.48
C PRO A 4 21.16 7.00 -4.98
N LEU A 5 21.40 8.22 -4.49
CA LEU A 5 21.23 8.57 -3.08
C LEU A 5 19.85 9.17 -2.81
N ALA A 6 19.33 9.95 -3.77
CA ALA A 6 18.01 10.58 -3.70
C ALA A 6 16.85 9.59 -3.94
N TYR A 7 17.09 8.43 -4.57
CA TYR A 7 16.02 7.49 -4.95
C TYR A 7 15.19 6.98 -3.75
N ARG A 8 15.83 6.75 -2.60
CA ARG A 8 15.15 6.33 -1.35
C ARG A 8 14.19 7.41 -0.83
N GLY A 9 14.62 8.68 -0.89
CA GLY A 9 13.80 9.83 -0.51
C GLY A 9 12.63 10.04 -1.46
N LEU A 10 12.85 9.87 -2.77
CA LEU A 10 11.81 9.99 -3.79
C LEU A 10 10.73 8.91 -3.63
N LEU A 11 11.14 7.66 -3.37
CA LEU A 11 10.21 6.56 -3.07
C LEU A 11 9.40 6.81 -1.79
N ALA A 12 10.04 7.28 -0.72
CA ALA A 12 9.33 7.60 0.52
C ALA A 12 8.32 8.74 0.31
N GLY A 13 8.71 9.82 -0.38
CA GLY A 13 7.83 10.96 -0.65
C GLY A 13 6.64 10.60 -1.54
N THR A 14 6.87 9.83 -2.60
CA THR A 14 5.80 9.34 -3.48
C THR A 14 4.83 8.40 -2.76
N LEU A 15 5.34 7.50 -1.90
CA LEU A 15 4.50 6.61 -1.09
C LEU A 15 3.62 7.41 -0.11
N ILE A 16 4.20 8.38 0.61
CA ILE A 16 3.45 9.21 1.55
C ILE A 16 2.38 10.03 0.83
N GLY A 17 2.70 10.59 -0.34
CA GLY A 17 1.73 11.30 -1.19
C GLY A 17 0.59 10.39 -1.67
N PHE A 18 0.90 9.16 -2.06
CA PHE A 18 -0.09 8.16 -2.45
C PHE A 18 -1.03 7.79 -1.29
N VAL A 19 -0.49 7.54 -0.09
CA VAL A 19 -1.29 7.26 1.12
C VAL A 19 -2.22 8.43 1.44
N ARG A 20 -1.74 9.68 1.34
CA ARG A 20 -2.57 10.88 1.53
C ARG A 20 -3.74 10.94 0.54
N ALA A 21 -3.48 10.66 -0.74
CA ALA A 21 -4.52 10.63 -1.77
C ALA A 21 -5.54 9.50 -1.53
N LEU A 22 -5.10 8.34 -1.04
CA LEU A 22 -6.01 7.26 -0.61
C LEU A 22 -6.87 7.68 0.59
N SER A 23 -6.37 8.50 1.52
CA SER A 23 -7.19 9.05 2.61
C SER A 23 -8.25 10.04 2.13
N GLU A 24 -7.97 10.79 1.05
CA GLU A 24 -8.90 11.74 0.43
C GLU A 24 -9.87 11.05 -0.56
N PHE A 25 -9.73 9.74 -0.79
CA PHE A 25 -10.63 8.93 -1.61
C PHE A 25 -12.11 9.07 -1.20
N GLY A 26 -12.37 9.24 0.10
CA GLY A 26 -13.71 9.49 0.63
C GLY A 26 -14.33 10.81 0.16
N ALA A 27 -13.53 11.88 0.04
CA ALA A 27 -14.00 13.13 -0.55
C ALA A 27 -14.24 12.99 -2.07
N THR A 28 -13.41 12.20 -2.74
CA THR A 28 -13.49 11.99 -4.20
C THR A 28 -14.76 11.25 -4.61
N ILE A 29 -15.20 10.21 -3.89
CA ILE A 29 -16.45 9.50 -4.23
C ILE A 29 -17.70 10.39 -4.05
N VAL A 30 -17.68 11.31 -3.08
CA VAL A 30 -18.80 12.24 -2.87
C VAL A 30 -18.93 13.21 -4.04
N VAL A 31 -17.81 13.61 -4.66
CA VAL A 31 -17.78 14.56 -5.79
C VAL A 31 -17.91 13.87 -7.14
N ALA A 32 -17.19 12.77 -7.38
CA ALA A 32 -17.14 12.06 -8.66
C ALA A 32 -18.23 10.98 -8.82
N GLY A 33 -18.87 10.57 -7.73
CA GLY A 33 -19.86 9.50 -7.71
C GLY A 33 -19.27 8.12 -8.01
N ASN A 34 -20.15 7.12 -8.11
CA ASN A 34 -19.81 5.75 -8.47
C ASN A 34 -20.80 5.22 -9.52
N ILE A 35 -20.35 5.13 -10.78
CA ILE A 35 -21.11 4.50 -11.86
C ILE A 35 -20.51 3.11 -12.08
N PRO A 36 -21.23 2.02 -11.72
CA PRO A 36 -20.75 0.65 -11.89
C PRO A 36 -20.31 0.40 -13.34
N GLY A 37 -19.07 -0.05 -13.54
CA GLY A 37 -18.55 -0.40 -14.87
C GLY A 37 -18.07 0.74 -15.79
N LYS A 38 -18.09 2.02 -15.35
CA LYS A 38 -17.55 3.15 -16.14
C LYS A 38 -16.45 3.94 -15.44
N THR A 39 -16.65 4.28 -14.16
CA THR A 39 -15.70 5.07 -13.35
C THR A 39 -15.23 4.33 -12.10
N GLN A 40 -15.40 3.02 -12.09
CA GLN A 40 -15.18 2.19 -10.91
C GLN A 40 -13.69 1.89 -10.72
N THR A 41 -13.08 2.55 -9.75
CA THR A 41 -11.75 2.17 -9.25
C THR A 41 -11.87 1.01 -8.26
N LEU A 42 -10.81 0.21 -8.10
CA LEU A 42 -10.74 -0.88 -7.11
C LEU A 42 -11.34 -0.52 -5.73
N PRO A 43 -10.99 0.63 -5.11
CA PRO A 43 -11.56 1.00 -3.81
C PRO A 43 -13.07 1.37 -3.90
N LEU A 44 -13.53 1.92 -5.03
CA LEU A 44 -14.95 2.22 -5.27
C LEU A 44 -15.77 0.92 -5.35
N GLY A 45 -15.22 -0.11 -5.99
CA GLY A 45 -15.86 -1.43 -6.11
C GLY A 45 -16.06 -2.12 -4.76
N ILE A 46 -15.06 -2.06 -3.88
CA ILE A 46 -15.17 -2.62 -2.53
C ILE A 46 -16.21 -1.83 -1.71
N PHE A 47 -16.12 -0.49 -1.70
CA PHE A 47 -17.02 0.37 -0.94
C PHE A 47 -18.49 0.21 -1.36
N THR A 48 -18.76 0.13 -2.66
CA THR A 48 -20.13 -0.05 -3.19
C THR A 48 -20.73 -1.40 -2.81
N ARG A 49 -19.93 -2.48 -2.85
CA ARG A 49 -20.39 -3.83 -2.51
C ARG A 49 -20.73 -3.95 -1.02
N ILE A 50 -19.97 -3.28 -0.15
CA ILE A 50 -20.27 -3.17 1.29
C ILE A 50 -21.57 -2.39 1.51
N GLN A 51 -21.77 -1.24 0.85
CA GLN A 51 -22.99 -0.46 1.00
C GLN A 51 -24.25 -1.14 0.44
N ALA A 52 -24.10 -2.00 -0.57
CA ALA A 52 -25.20 -2.75 -1.16
C ALA A 52 -25.72 -3.91 -0.27
N GLY A 53 -25.06 -4.18 0.87
CA GLY A 53 -25.42 -5.29 1.77
C GLY A 53 -25.08 -6.69 1.22
N ASP A 54 -24.36 -6.77 0.10
CA ASP A 54 -23.80 -8.02 -0.44
C ASP A 54 -22.40 -8.25 0.13
N ASP A 55 -22.37 -8.50 1.44
CA ASP A 55 -21.15 -8.74 2.22
C ASP A 55 -20.34 -9.92 1.65
N SER A 56 -21.01 -10.88 1.01
CA SER A 56 -20.37 -12.07 0.43
C SER A 56 -19.41 -11.72 -0.72
N ALA A 57 -19.81 -10.77 -1.57
CA ALA A 57 -19.02 -10.32 -2.70
C ALA A 57 -17.98 -9.26 -2.30
N ALA A 58 -18.27 -8.47 -1.26
CA ALA A 58 -17.33 -7.52 -0.67
C ALA A 58 -16.16 -8.22 0.03
N VAL A 59 -16.45 -9.20 0.89
CA VAL A 59 -15.44 -9.98 1.63
C VAL A 59 -14.50 -10.69 0.65
N ARG A 60 -15.01 -11.21 -0.47
CA ARG A 60 -14.18 -11.89 -1.48
C ARG A 60 -13.14 -10.94 -2.10
N LEU A 61 -13.53 -9.70 -2.39
CA LEU A 61 -12.60 -8.67 -2.91
C LEU A 61 -11.58 -8.23 -1.84
N VAL A 62 -12.04 -8.05 -0.60
CA VAL A 62 -11.16 -7.70 0.53
C VAL A 62 -10.12 -8.78 0.77
N ILE A 63 -10.51 -10.06 0.76
CA ILE A 63 -9.58 -11.18 0.93
C ILE A 63 -8.51 -11.18 -0.17
N VAL A 64 -8.87 -10.93 -1.42
CA VAL A 64 -7.91 -10.84 -2.53
C VAL A 64 -6.94 -9.68 -2.33
N SER A 65 -7.42 -8.50 -1.90
CA SER A 65 -6.56 -7.35 -1.62
C SER A 65 -5.61 -7.60 -0.45
N VAL A 66 -6.09 -8.22 0.64
CA VAL A 66 -5.25 -8.59 1.79
C VAL A 66 -4.21 -9.64 1.41
N ALA A 67 -4.61 -10.66 0.65
CA ALA A 67 -3.69 -11.68 0.16
C ALA A 67 -2.58 -11.07 -0.70
N LEU A 68 -2.91 -10.15 -1.61
CA LEU A 68 -1.94 -9.44 -2.43
C LEU A 68 -0.97 -8.60 -1.57
N ALA A 69 -1.48 -7.90 -0.54
CA ALA A 69 -0.66 -7.11 0.37
C ALA A 69 0.33 -8.01 1.15
N VAL A 70 -0.14 -9.15 1.67
CA VAL A 70 0.70 -10.13 2.37
C VAL A 70 1.75 -10.71 1.45
N ILE A 71 1.39 -11.14 0.22
CA ILE A 71 2.34 -11.65 -0.77
C ILE A 71 3.41 -10.59 -1.07
N THR A 72 3.02 -9.34 -1.30
CA THR A 72 3.95 -8.25 -1.58
C THR A 72 4.92 -8.03 -0.43
N LEU A 73 4.42 -8.05 0.82
CA LEU A 73 5.25 -7.89 2.01
C LEU A 73 6.23 -9.05 2.20
N VAL A 74 5.78 -10.29 1.99
CA VAL A 74 6.63 -11.48 2.03
C VAL A 74 7.70 -11.44 0.94
N VAL A 75 7.35 -11.04 -0.28
CA VAL A 75 8.30 -10.87 -1.39
C VAL A 75 9.31 -9.78 -1.06
N HIS A 76 8.88 -8.65 -0.52
CA HIS A 76 9.77 -7.56 -0.10
C HIS A 76 10.73 -8.01 1.00
N ASP A 77 10.23 -8.71 2.03
CA ASP A 77 11.06 -9.27 3.10
C ASP A 77 12.05 -10.31 2.55
N LEU A 78 11.64 -11.18 1.62
CA LEU A 78 12.52 -12.17 1.00
C LEU A 78 13.61 -11.53 0.12
N LEU A 79 13.26 -10.51 -0.67
CA LEU A 79 14.21 -9.76 -1.50
C LEU A 79 15.23 -9.00 -0.62
N LEU A 80 14.76 -8.33 0.43
CA LEU A 80 15.63 -7.62 1.36
C LEU A 80 16.49 -8.58 2.20
N ARG A 81 15.99 -9.76 2.56
CA ARG A 81 16.78 -10.81 3.21
C ARG A 81 17.92 -11.32 2.32
N ARG A 82 17.70 -11.42 0.99
CA ARG A 82 18.77 -11.74 0.05
C ARG A 82 19.80 -10.61 -0.11
N GLY A 83 19.42 -9.35 0.12
CA GLY A 83 20.33 -8.19 0.17
C GLY A 83 20.91 -7.87 1.57
N GLY A 84 20.54 -8.64 2.60
CA GLY A 84 20.65 -8.25 4.00
C GLY A 84 21.73 -8.94 4.83
N LEU A 85 22.79 -9.47 4.23
CA LEU A 85 24.00 -9.88 4.95
C LEU A 85 24.99 -8.73 5.22
N SER A 86 24.67 -7.48 4.85
CA SER A 86 25.49 -6.32 5.20
C SER A 86 24.71 -5.36 6.08
N GLY A 87 25.01 -5.37 7.39
CA GLY A 87 24.42 -4.45 8.35
C GLY A 87 24.25 -4.95 9.78
N ARG A 88 24.80 -6.12 10.13
CA ARG A 88 24.83 -6.61 11.52
C ARG A 88 26.07 -6.07 12.26
N ARG A 89 26.21 -4.75 12.36
CA ARG A 89 27.20 -4.08 13.22
C ARG A 89 26.64 -2.75 13.75
N HIS A 90 25.77 -2.85 14.74
CA HIS A 90 25.67 -1.80 15.76
C HIS A 90 25.29 -2.43 17.10
N ARG A 91 26.11 -3.40 17.52
CA ARG A 91 26.15 -3.83 18.91
C ARG A 91 27.22 -3.00 19.62
N ALA A 92 26.78 -2.39 20.71
CA ALA A 92 27.52 -2.26 21.96
C ALA A 92 28.83 -1.44 21.96
N GLY A 93 28.85 -0.37 22.76
CA GLY A 93 30.09 0.24 23.23
C GLY A 93 30.04 1.72 23.58
N PHE A 94 29.14 2.15 24.47
CA PHE A 94 29.39 3.36 25.26
C PHE A 94 28.89 3.13 26.69
N GLY A 95 29.81 2.73 27.56
CA GLY A 95 29.55 2.48 28.97
C GLY A 95 30.73 1.75 29.61
N ALA A 96 31.49 2.53 30.39
CA ALA A 96 32.66 2.20 31.23
C ALA A 96 34.02 2.08 30.52
#